data_AF-L2GUA9-F1
#
_entry.id   AF-L2GUA9-F1
#
_cell.length_a   1.000
_cell.length_b   1.000
_cell.length_c   1.000
_cell.angle_alpha   90.00
_cell.angle_beta   90.00
_cell.angle_gamma   90.00
#
_symmetry.space_group_name_H-M   'P 1'
#
loop_
_entity.id
_entity.type
_entity.pdbx_description
1 polymer ?
#
loop_
_entity_poly.entity_id
_entity_poly.type
_entity_poly.pdbx_seq_one_letter_code
_entity_poly.pdbx_strand_id
1 'polypeptide(L)'
;MKSTGIKPEDSTAVKRYVESAEVEKFLTSAKGLSFLIDKGKTYEFASKKTVDDQIASILDFYMTWAEECPIKKGYFSDGYTIIKLIEKHCDKKDVLDKFTFLF
;
A
#
# COMPACT_ATOMS: atom_id res chain seq x y z
N MET A 1 -18.05 -8.37 37.95
CA MET A 1 -17.68 -7.86 36.60
C MET A 1 -16.38 -8.55 36.19
N LYS A 2 -16.41 -9.47 35.22
CA LYS A 2 -15.18 -10.11 34.72
C LYS A 2 -14.47 -9.11 33.81
N SER A 3 -13.38 -8.53 34.30
CA SER A 3 -12.43 -7.80 33.48
C SER A 3 -11.70 -8.82 32.61
N THR A 4 -12.08 -8.93 31.34
CA THR A 4 -11.35 -9.75 30.36
C THR A 4 -10.09 -8.99 29.98
N GLY A 5 -9.00 -9.27 30.68
CA GLY A 5 -7.67 -8.80 30.32
C GLY A 5 -7.29 -9.35 28.94
N ILE A 6 -7.17 -8.46 27.96
CA ILE A 6 -6.61 -8.79 26.65
C ILE A 6 -5.13 -9.14 26.88
N LYS A 7 -4.72 -10.36 26.52
CA LYS A 7 -3.33 -10.77 26.63
C LYS A 7 -2.45 -9.89 25.72
N PRO A 8 -1.19 -9.59 26.09
CA PRO A 8 -0.31 -8.73 25.29
C PRO A 8 -0.17 -9.20 23.83
N GLU A 9 -0.14 -10.51 23.61
CA GLU A 9 -0.07 -11.15 22.30
C GLU A 9 -1.33 -11.00 21.43
N ASP A 10 -2.52 -10.95 22.04
CA ASP A 10 -3.77 -10.66 21.32
C ASP A 10 -3.81 -9.18 20.89
N SER A 11 -3.25 -8.28 21.70
CA SER A 11 -3.26 -6.84 21.41
C SER A 11 -2.45 -6.46 20.17
N THR A 12 -1.34 -7.16 19.90
CA THR A 12 -0.49 -6.96 18.72
C THR A 12 -1.08 -7.60 17.47
N ALA A 13 -1.68 -8.78 17.57
CA ALA A 13 -2.38 -9.42 16.47
C ALA A 13 -3.58 -8.59 15.99
N VAL A 14 -4.38 -8.07 16.93
CA VAL A 14 -5.50 -7.17 16.64
C VAL A 14 -5.03 -5.89 15.97
N LYS A 15 -3.93 -5.27 16.42
CA LYS A 15 -3.37 -4.08 15.79
C LYS A 15 -2.94 -4.33 14.35
N ARG A 16 -2.22 -5.42 14.08
CA ARG A 16 -1.80 -5.78 12.71
C ARG A 16 -3.00 -6.03 11.79
N TYR A 17 -4.04 -6.67 12.30
CA TYR A 17 -5.29 -6.90 11.55
C TYR A 17 -5.99 -5.58 11.22
N VAL A 18 -6.10 -4.67 12.18
CA VAL A 18 -6.70 -3.34 11.98
C VAL A 18 -5.88 -2.53 10.96
N GLU A 19 -4.55 -2.53 11.08
CA GLU A 19 -3.68 -1.88 10.10
C GLU A 19 -3.86 -2.48 8.71
N SER A 20 -3.94 -3.81 8.58
CA SER A 20 -4.22 -4.48 7.29
C SER A 20 -5.57 -4.05 6.69
N ALA A 21 -6.61 -3.88 7.50
CA ALA A 21 -7.92 -3.45 7.03
C ALA A 21 -7.93 -1.99 6.56
N GLU A 22 -7.24 -1.09 7.27
CA GLU A 22 -7.10 0.31 6.88
C GLU A 22 -6.29 0.47 5.60
N VAL A 23 -5.23 -0.35 5.41
CA VAL A 23 -4.49 -0.38 4.15
C VAL A 23 -5.39 -0.83 3.01
N GLU A 24 -6.15 -1.92 3.16
CA GLU A 24 -7.06 -2.39 2.10
C GLU A 24 -8.13 -1.36 1.70
N LYS A 25 -8.67 -0.62 2.69
CA LYS A 25 -9.57 0.50 2.43
C LYS A 25 -8.87 1.61 1.67
N PHE A 26 -7.64 1.96 2.07
CA PHE A 26 -6.86 3.00 1.39
C PHE A 26 -6.60 2.65 -0.08
N LEU A 27 -6.16 1.42 -0.37
CA LEU A 27 -5.87 0.93 -1.72
C LEU A 27 -7.04 1.04 -2.70
N THR A 28 -8.27 0.91 -2.19
CA THR A 28 -9.50 0.99 -2.99
C THR A 28 -10.22 2.33 -2.86
N SER A 29 -9.71 3.23 -2.01
CA SER A 29 -10.30 4.55 -1.79
C SER A 29 -10.00 5.50 -2.94
N ALA A 30 -10.90 6.46 -3.15
CA ALA A 30 -10.67 7.56 -4.08
C ALA A 30 -9.36 8.31 -3.78
N LYS A 31 -9.02 8.51 -2.49
CA LYS A 31 -7.77 9.17 -2.07
C LYS A 31 -6.53 8.38 -2.50
N GLY A 32 -6.52 7.07 -2.25
CA GLY A 32 -5.40 6.21 -2.63
C GLY A 32 -5.22 6.13 -4.15
N LEU A 33 -6.32 6.01 -4.89
CA LEU A 33 -6.29 5.91 -6.35
C LEU A 33 -5.99 7.25 -7.03
N SER A 34 -6.51 8.37 -6.53
CA SER A 34 -6.29 9.69 -7.15
C SER A 34 -4.82 10.07 -7.16
N PHE A 35 -4.07 9.76 -6.10
CA PHE A 35 -2.63 9.99 -6.08
C PHE A 35 -1.94 9.27 -7.25
N LEU A 36 -2.20 7.97 -7.41
CA LEU A 36 -1.59 7.16 -8.47
C LEU A 36 -1.98 7.67 -9.86
N ILE A 37 -3.24 8.01 -10.07
CA ILE A 37 -3.76 8.48 -11.36
C ILE A 37 -3.21 9.87 -11.71
N ASP A 38 -3.24 10.80 -10.76
CA ASP A 38 -2.89 12.20 -11.01
C ASP A 38 -1.38 12.39 -11.09
N LYS A 39 -0.65 11.83 -10.11
CA LYS A 39 0.80 11.94 -10.08
C LYS A 39 1.46 11.04 -11.11
N GLY A 40 0.95 9.83 -11.33
CA GLY A 40 1.50 8.89 -12.31
C GLY A 40 1.52 9.43 -13.74
N LYS A 41 0.57 10.31 -14.12
CA LYS A 41 0.57 10.99 -15.44
C LYS A 41 1.71 11.99 -15.62
N THR A 42 2.13 12.61 -14.51
CA THR A 42 3.14 13.68 -14.52
C THR A 42 4.50 13.22 -14.03
N TYR A 43 4.57 12.04 -13.41
CA TYR A 43 5.79 11.53 -12.83
C TYR A 43 6.68 10.99 -13.95
N GLU A 44 7.73 11.75 -14.26
CA GLU A 44 8.78 11.27 -15.16
C GLU A 44 9.63 10.25 -14.42
N PHE A 45 9.28 8.98 -14.55
CA PHE A 45 10.22 7.91 -14.23
C PHE A 45 11.50 8.18 -15.01
N ALA A 46 12.65 8.05 -14.34
CA ALA A 46 13.94 8.50 -14.82
C ALA A 46 14.38 7.84 -16.15
N SER A 47 13.78 8.25 -17.27
CA SER A 47 13.87 7.59 -18.57
C SER A 47 15.26 7.68 -19.23
N LYS A 48 16.16 8.48 -18.65
CA LYS A 48 17.54 8.70 -19.12
C LYS A 48 18.62 8.40 -18.06
N LYS A 49 18.26 7.74 -16.96
CA LYS A 49 19.21 7.36 -15.89
C LYS A 49 19.51 5.85 -15.92
N THR A 50 20.41 5.40 -15.05
CA THR A 50 20.74 3.97 -14.91
C THR A 50 19.51 3.16 -14.49
N VAL A 51 19.55 1.83 -14.65
CA VAL A 51 18.48 0.94 -14.18
C VAL A 51 18.26 1.11 -12.67
N ASP A 52 19.34 1.26 -11.90
CA ASP A 52 19.25 1.47 -10.44
C ASP A 52 18.53 2.77 -10.10
N ASP A 53 18.78 3.86 -10.84
CA ASP A 53 18.06 5.12 -10.66
C ASP A 53 16.57 5.02 -11.02
N GLN A 54 16.24 4.23 -12.04
CA GLN A 54 14.85 3.98 -12.43
C GLN A 54 14.12 3.19 -11.34
N ILE A 55 14.75 2.13 -10.82
CA ILE A 55 14.21 1.36 -9.70
C ILE A 55 14.02 2.25 -8.47
N ALA A 56 15.03 3.05 -8.11
CA ALA A 56 14.95 3.98 -6.98
C ALA A 56 13.81 4.99 -7.16
N SER A 57 13.62 5.54 -8.35
CA SER A 57 12.54 6.46 -8.67
C SER A 57 11.15 5.82 -8.58
N ILE A 58 11.01 4.57 -9.04
CA ILE A 58 9.76 3.82 -8.91
C ILE A 58 9.44 3.56 -7.42
N LEU A 59 10.44 3.12 -6.66
CA LEU A 59 10.29 2.86 -5.23
C LEU A 59 9.90 4.13 -4.47
N ASP A 60 10.56 5.26 -4.77
CA ASP A 60 10.28 6.56 -4.15
C ASP A 60 8.83 7.02 -4.42
N PHE A 61 8.35 6.85 -5.65
CA PHE A 61 6.96 7.16 -6.00
C PHE A 61 5.95 6.36 -5.17
N TYR A 62 6.13 5.04 -5.09
CA TYR A 62 5.22 4.18 -4.32
C TYR A 62 5.37 4.36 -2.81
N MET A 63 6.57 4.66 -2.31
CA MET A 63 6.79 4.99 -0.91
C MET A 63 6.11 6.32 -0.53
N THR A 64 6.21 7.34 -1.37
CA THR A 64 5.50 8.61 -1.17
C THR A 64 3.98 8.40 -1.15
N TRP A 65 3.46 7.57 -2.06
CA TRP A 65 2.05 7.17 -2.04
C TRP A 65 1.67 6.40 -0.75
N ALA A 66 2.56 5.54 -0.26
CA ALA A 66 2.40 4.79 0.98
C ALA A 66 2.17 5.69 2.20
N GLU A 67 2.90 6.81 2.26
CA GLU A 67 2.87 7.75 3.38
C GLU A 67 1.50 8.43 3.53
N GLU A 68 0.69 8.47 2.48
CA GLU A 68 -0.68 8.99 2.50
C GLU A 68 -1.69 8.02 3.15
N CYS A 69 -1.29 6.76 3.37
CA CYS A 69 -2.11 5.74 4.01
C CYS A 69 -2.23 6.03 5.51
N PRO A 70 -3.44 5.96 6.11
CA PRO A 70 -3.68 6.34 7.50
C PRO A 70 -3.23 5.27 8.51
N ILE A 71 -1.96 4.89 8.47
CA ILE A 71 -1.35 3.89 9.36
C ILE A 71 -0.15 4.47 10.10
N LYS A 72 0.36 3.71 11.09
CA LYS A 72 1.49 4.16 11.89
C LYS A 72 2.73 4.37 11.02
N LYS A 73 3.42 5.49 11.24
CA LYS A 73 4.73 5.77 10.61
C LYS A 73 5.68 4.61 10.85
N GLY A 74 6.31 4.14 9.76
CA GLY A 74 7.22 2.99 9.77
C GLY A 74 6.56 1.62 9.50
N TYR A 75 5.25 1.56 9.24
CA TYR A 75 4.61 0.31 8.78
C TYR A 75 5.14 -0.12 7.40
N PHE A 76 5.37 0.84 6.51
CA PHE A 76 6.05 0.65 5.23
C PHE A 76 7.54 0.96 5.36
N SER A 77 8.23 0.38 6.35
CA SER A 77 9.64 0.68 6.62
C SER A 77 10.59 0.35 5.46
N ASP A 78 10.17 -0.52 4.55
CA ASP A 78 10.89 -0.85 3.33
C ASP A 78 9.94 -0.89 2.13
N GLY A 79 10.46 -0.49 0.96
CA GLY A 79 9.70 -0.47 -0.30
C GLY A 79 9.19 -1.84 -0.74
N TYR A 80 9.83 -2.93 -0.28
CA TYR A 80 9.39 -4.29 -0.59
C TYR A 80 8.07 -4.64 0.10
N THR A 81 7.88 -4.17 1.33
CA THR A 81 6.67 -4.44 2.11
C THR A 81 5.45 -3.83 1.44
N ILE A 82 5.57 -2.62 0.89
CA ILE A 82 4.45 -2.02 0.15
C ILE A 82 4.18 -2.75 -1.16
N ILE A 83 5.22 -3.09 -1.94
CA ILE A 83 5.03 -3.81 -3.21
C ILE A 83 4.31 -5.14 -2.99
N LYS A 84 4.76 -5.96 -2.03
CA LYS A 84 4.11 -7.24 -1.70
C LYS A 84 2.64 -7.06 -1.30
N LEU A 85 2.35 -5.96 -0.63
CA LEU A 85 1.00 -5.66 -0.20
C LEU A 85 0.11 -5.28 -1.41
N ILE A 86 0.63 -4.46 -2.33
CA ILE A 86 -0.05 -4.14 -3.60
C ILE A 86 -0.29 -5.43 -4.39
N GLU A 87 0.74 -6.26 -4.59
CA GLU A 87 0.65 -7.53 -5.31
C GLU A 87 -0.46 -8.42 -4.72
N LYS A 88 -0.41 -8.65 -3.41
CA LYS A 88 -1.44 -9.42 -2.71
C LYS A 88 -2.84 -8.83 -2.86
N HIS A 89 -2.96 -7.50 -2.92
CA HIS A 89 -4.24 -6.85 -3.13
C HIS A 89 -4.75 -7.02 -4.56
N CYS A 90 -3.88 -6.87 -5.55
CA CYS A 90 -4.18 -7.06 -6.97
C CYS A 90 -4.51 -8.51 -7.31
N ASP A 91 -3.93 -9.48 -6.60
CA ASP A 91 -4.24 -10.92 -6.75
C ASP A 91 -5.66 -11.28 -6.28
N LYS A 92 -6.37 -10.37 -5.60
CA LYS A 92 -7.76 -10.60 -5.21
C LYS A 92 -8.64 -10.60 -6.46
N LYS A 93 -9.42 -11.67 -6.64
CA LYS A 93 -10.35 -11.84 -7.75
C LYS A 93 -11.23 -10.61 -8.00
N ASP A 94 -11.75 -10.01 -6.93
CA ASP A 94 -12.62 -8.82 -7.00
C ASP A 94 -11.90 -7.57 -7.55
N VAL A 95 -10.57 -7.52 -7.44
CA VAL A 95 -9.74 -6.46 -8.03
C VAL A 95 -9.43 -6.78 -9.48
N LEU A 96 -9.05 -8.02 -9.80
CA LEU A 96 -8.85 -8.48 -11.18
C LEU A 96 -10.10 -8.26 -12.03
N ASP A 97 -11.28 -8.58 -11.50
CA ASP A 97 -12.56 -8.40 -12.17
C ASP A 97 -12.80 -6.93 -12.56
N LYS A 98 -12.31 -5.97 -11.78
CA LYS A 98 -12.38 -4.53 -12.10
C LYS A 98 -11.48 -4.12 -13.26
N PHE A 99 -10.47 -4.91 -13.62
CA PHE A 99 -9.54 -4.65 -14.72
C PHE A 99 -9.75 -5.57 -15.92
N THR A 100 -10.75 -6.45 -15.90
CA THR A 100 -11.09 -7.34 -17.03
C THR A 100 -11.35 -6.58 -18.33
N PHE A 101 -11.80 -5.32 -18.28
CA PHE A 101 -12.00 -4.49 -19.47
C PHE A 101 -10.71 -4.13 -20.23
N LEU A 102 -9.53 -4.38 -19.64
CA LEU A 102 -8.22 -4.14 -20.26
C LEU A 102 -7.73 -5.33 -21.11
N PHE A 103 -8.42 -6.48 -21.07
CA PHE A 103 -8.06 -7.72 -21.76
C PHE A 103 -9.25 -8.31 -22.52
#